data_AF-A0M6W3-F1
#
_entry.id   AF-A0M6W3-F1
#
_cell.length_a   1.000
_cell.length_b   1.000
_cell.length_c   1.000
_cell.angle_alpha   90.00
_cell.angle_beta   90.00
_cell.angle_gamma   90.00
#
_symmetry.space_group_name_H-M   'P 1'
#
loop_
_entity.id
_entity.type
_entity.pdbx_description
1 polymer ?
#
loop_
_entity_poly.entity_id
_entity_poly.type
_entity_poly.pdbx_seq_one_letter_code
_entity_poly.pdbx_strand_id
1 'polypeptide(L)'
;MKLFSYILGFIFITFLFAPTVISLIDRNVDISIAYNVNEEESSSKNNINLEYKLEETLSNYDSIHFLQIRKLDGHYYKENGYKVFLSISSPPPKIA
;
A
#
# COMPACT_ATOMS: atom_id res chain seq x y z
N MET A 1 7.81 -1.59 45.92
CA MET A 1 8.83 -2.04 44.95
C MET A 1 8.38 -3.24 44.12
N LYS A 2 7.92 -4.35 44.73
CA LYS A 2 7.50 -5.55 43.98
C LYS A 2 6.35 -5.32 42.98
N LEU A 3 5.31 -4.57 43.36
CA LEU A 3 4.20 -4.23 42.47
C LEU A 3 4.66 -3.45 41.22
N PHE A 4 5.60 -2.53 41.40
CA PHE A 4 6.18 -1.76 40.31
C PHE A 4 6.96 -2.65 39.34
N SER A 5 7.75 -3.60 39.87
CA SER A 5 8.39 -4.63 39.05
C SER A 5 7.40 -5.50 38.29
N TYR A 6 6.29 -5.90 38.91
CA TYR A 6 5.27 -6.69 38.22
C TYR A 6 4.59 -5.90 37.09
N ILE A 7 4.27 -4.63 37.31
CA ILE A 7 3.68 -3.76 36.28
C ILE A 7 4.66 -3.57 35.12
N LEU A 8 5.91 -3.24 35.42
CA LEU A 8 6.94 -3.03 34.41
C LEU A 8 7.23 -4.32 33.63
N GLY A 9 7.31 -5.45 34.32
CA GLY A 9 7.48 -6.77 33.70
C GLY A 9 6.30 -7.14 32.81
N PHE A 10 5.07 -6.87 33.25
CA PHE A 10 3.88 -7.11 32.43
C PHE A 10 3.90 -6.28 31.15
N ILE A 11 4.18 -4.97 31.26
CA ILE A 11 4.28 -4.07 30.09
C ILE A 11 5.39 -4.50 29.13
N PHE A 12 6.52 -4.97 29.67
CA PHE A 12 7.64 -5.40 28.85
C PHE A 12 7.32 -6.68 28.06
N ILE A 13 6.70 -7.65 28.73
CA ILE A 13 6.30 -8.91 28.11
C ILE A 13 5.22 -8.67 27.04
N THR A 14 4.21 -7.85 27.34
CA THR A 14 3.15 -7.55 26.36
C THR A 14 3.70 -6.76 25.18
N PHE A 15 4.61 -5.82 25.39
CA PHE A 15 5.27 -5.08 24.31
C PHE A 15 6.03 -6.01 23.34
N LEU A 16 6.76 -7.01 23.86
CA LEU A 16 7.46 -7.99 23.01
C LEU A 16 6.50 -8.95 22.30
N PHE A 17 5.44 -9.40 22.98
CA PHE A 17 4.57 -10.45 22.46
C PHE A 17 3.46 -9.94 21.53
N ALA A 18 3.02 -8.69 21.72
CA ALA A 18 1.93 -8.08 20.96
C ALA A 18 2.12 -8.13 19.43
N PRO A 19 3.23 -7.65 18.83
CA PRO A 19 3.39 -7.68 17.37
C PRO A 19 3.41 -9.11 16.81
N THR A 20 3.88 -10.09 17.58
CA THR A 20 3.86 -11.51 17.19
C THR A 20 2.43 -12.07 17.16
N VAL A 21 1.62 -11.81 18.19
CA VAL A 21 0.22 -12.26 18.23
C VAL A 21 -0.62 -11.60 17.13
N ILE A 22 -0.42 -10.30 16.91
CA ILE A 22 -1.12 -9.54 15.87
C ILE A 22 -0.82 -10.12 14.48
N SER A 23 0.45 -10.40 14.20
CA SER A 23 0.88 -11.02 12.93
C SER A 23 0.34 -12.44 12.71
N LEU A 24 0.07 -13.19 13.79
CA LEU A 24 -0.55 -14.52 13.71
C LEU A 24 -2.04 -14.47 13.38
N ILE A 25 -2.75 -13.45 13.86
CA ILE A 25 -4.19 -13.28 13.61
C ILE A 25 -4.43 -12.79 12.18
N ASP A 26 -3.68 -11.79 11.76
CA ASP A 26 -3.80 -11.21 10.43
C ASP A 26 -2.43 -10.82 9.88
N ARG A 27 -2.07 -11.43 8.75
CA ARG A 27 -0.79 -11.21 8.07
C ARG A 27 -0.75 -9.88 7.31
N ASN A 28 -1.90 -9.24 7.10
CA ASN A 28 -1.98 -7.97 6.38
C ASN A 28 -1.89 -6.76 7.31
N VAL A 29 -1.82 -6.96 8.63
CA VAL A 29 -1.64 -5.88 9.59
C VAL A 29 -0.20 -5.38 9.54
N ASP A 30 -0.04 -4.07 9.38
CA ASP A 30 1.25 -3.42 9.39
C ASP A 30 1.84 -3.38 10.81
N ILE A 31 2.89 -4.18 11.02
CA ILE A 31 3.68 -4.26 12.25
C ILE A 31 5.04 -3.56 12.12
N SER A 32 5.30 -2.87 11.01
CA SER A 32 6.59 -2.24 10.73
C SER A 32 7.02 -1.29 11.85
N ILE A 33 6.09 -0.55 12.44
CA ILE A 33 6.37 0.37 13.55
C ILE A 33 6.93 -0.32 14.79
N ALA A 34 6.65 -1.61 15.03
CA ALA A 34 7.22 -2.34 16.17
C ALA A 34 8.68 -2.77 15.94
N TYR A 35 9.11 -2.89 14.68
CA TYR A 35 10.45 -3.38 14.31
C TYR A 35 11.36 -2.28 13.75
N ASN A 36 10.80 -1.19 13.23
CA ASN A 36 11.53 -0.09 12.57
C ASN A 36 12.15 0.91 13.58
N VAL A 37 11.72 0.90 14.85
CA VAL A 37 12.28 1.79 15.90
C VAL A 37 13.78 1.55 16.13
N ASN A 38 14.30 0.36 15.78
CA ASN A 38 15.71 0.02 15.96
C ASN A 38 16.58 0.29 14.72
N GLU A 39 16.05 0.95 13.69
CA GLU A 39 16.80 1.35 12.47
C GLU A 39 17.57 2.69 12.64
N GLU A 40 17.80 3.11 13.89
CA GLU A 40 18.49 4.36 14.26
C GLU A 40 20.03 4.34 14.08
N GLU A 41 20.63 3.33 13.42
CA GLU A 41 22.04 3.42 12.99
C GLU A 41 22.22 4.27 11.70
N SER A 42 21.12 4.73 11.09
CA SER A 42 21.12 5.55 9.86
C SER A 42 20.83 7.04 10.11
N SER A 43 21.30 7.59 11.23
CA SER A 43 21.10 9.00 11.63
C SER A 43 21.47 10.05 10.56
N SER A 44 22.37 9.74 9.61
CA SER A 44 22.74 10.68 8.54
C SER A 44 21.77 10.68 7.34
N LYS A 45 20.85 9.71 7.23
CA LYS A 45 19.99 9.53 6.04
C LYS A 45 18.50 9.73 6.32
N ASN A 46 18.11 9.77 7.59
CA ASN A 46 16.72 9.94 8.04
C ASN A 46 16.34 11.41 8.25
N ASN A 47 16.78 12.30 7.35
CA ASN A 47 16.13 13.61 7.23
C ASN A 47 14.77 13.35 6.57
N ILE A 48 13.75 13.12 7.39
CA ILE A 48 12.38 12.98 6.94
C ILE A 48 11.94 14.37 6.46
N ASN A 49 12.28 14.72 5.22
CA ASN A 49 11.68 15.84 4.53
C ASN A 49 10.21 15.46 4.34
N LEU A 50 9.36 15.91 5.26
CA LEU A 50 7.90 15.83 5.14
C LEU A 50 7.46 16.82 4.06
N GLU A 51 7.77 16.49 2.80
CA GLU A 51 7.22 17.16 1.64
C GLU A 51 5.80 16.65 1.42
N TYR A 52 4.83 17.47 1.80
CA TYR A 52 3.44 17.24 1.49
C TYR A 52 3.09 18.09 0.26
N LYS A 53 2.65 17.44 -0.81
CA LYS A 53 2.10 18.12 -1.97
C LYS A 53 0.59 18.23 -1.76
N LEU A 54 0.11 19.38 -1.31
CA LEU A 54 -1.32 19.67 -1.36
C LEU A 54 -1.69 19.87 -2.83
N GLU A 55 -2.15 18.81 -3.48
CA GLU A 55 -2.84 18.96 -4.74
C GLU A 55 -4.20 19.59 -4.46
N GLU A 56 -4.49 20.70 -5.14
CA GLU A 56 -5.83 21.27 -5.11
C GLU A 56 -6.81 20.19 -5.58
N THR A 57 -7.73 19.80 -4.71
CA THR A 57 -8.79 18.88 -5.05
C THR A 57 -9.76 19.60 -5.97
N LEU A 58 -9.45 19.61 -7.27
CA LEU A 58 -10.43 19.96 -8.29
C LEU A 58 -11.52 18.91 -8.23
N SER A 59 -12.76 19.35 -8.05
CA SER A 59 -13.92 18.47 -8.03
C SER A 59 -13.96 17.68 -9.34
N ASN A 60 -13.62 16.39 -9.26
CA ASN A 60 -13.65 15.49 -10.41
C ASN A 60 -15.05 14.88 -10.61
N TYR A 61 -16.09 15.58 -10.12
CA TYR A 61 -17.46 15.13 -10.11
C TYR A 61 -17.94 14.75 -11.51
N ASP A 62 -17.64 15.55 -12.53
CA ASP A 62 -18.09 15.30 -13.89
C ASP A 62 -17.53 13.99 -14.48
N SER A 63 -16.27 13.66 -14.20
CA SER A 63 -15.69 12.40 -14.69
C SER A 63 -16.17 11.19 -13.89
N ILE A 64 -16.34 11.31 -12.57
CA ILE A 64 -16.91 10.24 -11.73
C ILE A 64 -18.37 10.00 -12.13
N HIS A 65 -19.13 11.08 -12.34
CA HIS A 65 -20.52 11.03 -12.77
C HIS A 65 -20.66 10.41 -14.17
N PHE A 66 -19.79 10.81 -15.11
CA PHE A 66 -19.71 10.19 -16.44
C PHE A 66 -19.47 8.68 -16.36
N LEU A 67 -18.51 8.23 -15.54
CA LEU A 67 -18.22 6.80 -15.35
C LEU A 67 -19.37 6.03 -14.69
N GLN A 68 -20.10 6.67 -13.76
CA GLN A 68 -21.29 6.09 -13.14
C GLN A 68 -22.44 5.93 -14.14
N ILE A 69 -22.65 6.91 -15.02
CA ILE A 69 -23.66 6.85 -16.09
C ILE A 69 -23.31 5.75 -17.10
N ARG A 70 -22.02 5.60 -17.45
CA ARG A 70 -21.57 4.62 -18.46
C ARG A 70 -21.61 3.16 -18.02
N LYS A 71 -21.85 2.83 -16.74
CA LYS A 71 -22.00 1.42 -16.29
C LYS A 71 -23.11 0.65 -17.02
N LEU A 72 -24.05 1.35 -17.66
CA LEU A 72 -25.17 0.75 -18.40
C LEU A 72 -24.86 0.43 -19.87
N ASP A 73 -23.79 0.98 -20.44
CA ASP A 73 -23.31 0.55 -21.76
C ASP A 73 -22.50 -0.73 -21.55
N GLY A 74 -23.22 -1.85 -21.39
CA GLY A 74 -22.62 -3.17 -21.44
C GLY A 74 -21.75 -3.25 -22.69
N HIS A 75 -20.43 -3.26 -22.50
CA HIS A 75 -19.50 -3.57 -23.56
C HIS A 75 -19.73 -5.04 -23.92
N TYR A 76 -20.67 -5.28 -24.83
CA TYR A 76 -20.75 -6.54 -25.55
C TYR A 76 -19.53 -6.56 -26.44
N TYR A 77 -18.41 -7.02 -25.91
CA TYR A 77 -17.33 -7.51 -26.75
C TYR A 77 -17.95 -8.65 -27.54
N LYS A 78 -18.27 -8.39 -28.81
CA LYS A 78 -18.43 -9.48 -29.76
C LYS A 78 -17.07 -10.14 -29.77
N GLU A 79 -16.95 -11.28 -29.10
CA GLU A 79 -15.82 -12.19 -29.25
C GLU A 79 -15.86 -12.69 -30.70
N ASN A 80 -15.45 -11.82 -31.63
CA ASN A 80 -14.95 -12.31 -32.89
C ASN A 80 -13.71 -13.10 -32.49
N GLY A 81 -13.74 -14.42 -32.69
CA GLY A 81 -12.62 -15.29 -32.39
C GLY A 81 -11.41 -14.89 -33.23
N TYR A 82 -10.61 -13.94 -32.74
CA TYR A 82 -9.37 -13.56 -33.37
C TYR A 82 -8.41 -14.73 -33.17
N LYS A 83 -7.85 -15.27 -34.26
CA LYS A 83 -6.70 -16.16 -34.15
C LYS A 83 -5.54 -15.34 -33.60
N VAL A 84 -5.27 -15.49 -32.31
CA VAL A 84 -4.12 -14.89 -31.65
C VAL A 84 -2.88 -15.58 -32.19
N PHE A 85 -2.13 -14.89 -33.04
CA PHE A 85 -0.81 -15.34 -33.46
C PHE A 85 0.19 -14.91 -32.38
N LEU A 86 0.75 -15.88 -31.66
CA LEU A 86 1.69 -15.66 -30.54
C LEU A 86 2.99 -14.92 -30.94
N SER A 87 3.24 -14.74 -32.24
CA SER A 87 4.45 -14.09 -32.75
C SER A 87 4.10 -12.86 -33.58
N ILE A 88 3.67 -11.78 -32.92
CA ILE A 88 3.75 -10.44 -33.50
C ILE A 88 5.02 -9.81 -32.95
N SER A 89 6.15 -9.98 -33.65
CA SER A 89 7.35 -9.18 -33.39
C SER A 89 7.26 -7.91 -34.23
N SER A 90 6.58 -6.87 -33.73
CA SER A 90 6.75 -5.55 -34.32
C SER A 90 8.12 -5.01 -33.87
N PRO A 91 9.00 -4.61 -34.79
CA PRO A 91 10.25 -3.96 -34.39
C PRO A 91 9.91 -2.67 -33.64
N PRO A 92 10.70 -2.30 -32.61
CA PRO A 92 10.48 -1.05 -31.90
C PRO A 92 10.53 0.12 -32.88
N PRO A 93 9.66 1.12 -32.73
CA PRO A 93 9.65 2.28 -33.60
C PRO A 93 11.02 2.95 -33.56
N LYS A 94 11.58 3.23 -34.75
CA LYS A 94 12.77 4.08 -34.84
C LYS A 94 12.33 5.49 -34.42
N ILE A 95 12.91 5.96 -33.33
CA ILE A 95 12.68 7.26 -32.72
C ILE A 95 12.66 8.33 -33.82
N ALA A 96 11.60 9.15 -33.83
CA ALA A 96 11.49 10.34 -34.66
C ALA A 96 12.18 11.54 -33.99
#